data_AF-A0A9Q6K941-F1
#
_entry.id   AF-A0A9Q6K941-F1
#
_cell.length_a   1.000
_cell.length_b   1.000
_cell.length_c   1.000
_cell.angle_alpha   90.00
_cell.angle_beta   90.00
_cell.angle_gamma   90.00
#
_symmetry.space_group_name_H-M   'P 1'
#
loop_
_entity.id
_entity.type
_entity.pdbx_description
1 polymer ?
#
loop_
_entity_poly.entity_id
_entity_poly.type
_entity_poly.pdbx_seq_one_letter_code
_entity_poly.pdbx_strand_id
1 'polypeptide(L)'
;MELAITREDMGIRLVEERSRLGYSQADFAHQTDVSRESLRLNEIGRTGISAEFLGRAAQLGVDVQYVITGIRSKSTEETLAPSNNSSVTGDNNNVVYGNGTINNIKTEKLVTKTKAAVEPNKTHINEKMARTLHDLVDEIVILEQKLKQKPKSYQAVWSTLNRHCKVTAYRLIPIDMYDKAELYLRKWIGRLNSAKSAPKKIGNEWRKKKYSYIHTNVKQMGIEPLLRAHLEERYAVGSLTELSDDQLDKVYRYIASKKRTLNKV
;
A
#
# COMPACT_ATOMS: atom_id res chain seq x y z
N MET A 1 31.01 22.03 -29.44
CA MET A 1 30.00 23.01 -28.98
C MET A 1 29.15 22.26 -27.97
N GLU A 2 29.44 22.41 -26.68
CA GLU A 2 28.65 21.77 -25.61
C GLU A 2 27.22 22.32 -25.64
N LEU A 3 26.23 21.44 -25.73
CA LEU A 3 24.83 21.81 -25.55
C LEU A 3 24.64 22.11 -24.05
N ALA A 4 24.68 23.40 -23.69
CA ALA A 4 24.64 23.86 -22.30
C ALA A 4 23.32 23.58 -21.56
N ILE A 5 22.33 22.96 -22.20
CA ILE A 5 21.03 22.64 -21.62
C ILE A 5 20.65 21.21 -22.01
N THR A 6 20.53 20.33 -21.03
CA THR A 6 20.14 18.94 -21.23
C THR A 6 18.62 18.77 -21.11
N ARG A 7 18.10 17.64 -21.61
CA ARG A 7 16.68 17.27 -21.45
C ARG A 7 16.30 17.09 -19.98
N GLU A 8 17.26 16.66 -19.16
CA GLU A 8 17.08 16.49 -17.71
C GLU A 8 16.90 17.85 -17.04
N ASP A 9 17.68 18.86 -17.44
CA ASP A 9 17.53 20.23 -16.94
C ASP A 9 16.16 20.83 -17.29
N MET A 10 15.68 20.60 -18.51
CA MET A 10 14.33 21.03 -18.93
C MET A 10 13.24 20.32 -18.13
N GLY A 11 13.40 19.03 -17.85
CA GLY A 11 12.47 18.25 -17.03
C GLY A 11 12.38 18.77 -15.60
N ILE A 12 13.52 19.08 -14.98
CA ILE A 12 13.58 19.66 -13.62
C ILE A 12 12.85 21.01 -13.58
N ARG A 13 13.12 21.91 -14.54
CA ARG A 13 12.48 23.24 -14.58
C ARG A 13 10.97 23.15 -14.85
N LEU A 14 10.54 22.17 -15.63
CA LEU A 14 9.11 21.89 -15.83
C LEU A 14 8.43 21.44 -14.53
N VAL A 15 9.09 20.62 -13.72
CA VAL A 15 8.60 20.22 -12.39
C VAL A 15 8.49 21.42 -11.46
N GLU A 16 9.48 22.30 -11.48
CA GLU A 16 9.48 23.53 -10.69
C GLU A 16 8.30 24.44 -11.04
N GLU A 17 8.06 24.68 -12.33
CA GLU A 17 6.95 25.52 -12.77
C GLU A 17 5.58 24.89 -12.51
N ARG A 18 5.44 23.58 -12.72
CA ARG A 18 4.22 22.85 -12.37
C ARG A 18 3.93 22.96 -10.87
N SER A 19 4.96 22.78 -10.03
CA SER A 19 4.83 22.84 -8.58
C SER A 19 4.56 24.26 -8.09
N ARG A 20 5.17 25.27 -8.73
CA ARG A 20 4.92 26.70 -8.47
C ARG A 20 3.45 27.06 -8.69
N LEU A 21 2.82 26.50 -9.72
CA LEU A 21 1.42 26.73 -10.06
C LEU A 21 0.44 25.84 -9.27
N GLY A 22 0.95 24.93 -8.44
CA GLY A 22 0.12 24.08 -7.58
C GLY A 22 -0.54 22.89 -8.29
N TYR A 23 -0.16 22.57 -9.53
CA TYR A 23 -0.73 21.43 -10.25
C TYR A 23 -0.14 20.09 -9.82
N SER A 24 -0.99 19.10 -9.57
CA SER A 24 -0.55 17.72 -9.42
C SER A 24 -0.06 17.17 -10.78
N GLN A 25 0.83 16.18 -10.77
CA GLN A 25 1.32 15.55 -12.01
C GLN A 25 0.17 14.94 -12.83
N ALA A 26 -0.87 14.41 -12.18
CA ALA A 26 -2.01 13.83 -12.87
C ALA A 26 -2.90 14.92 -13.50
N ASP A 27 -3.17 16.00 -12.77
CA ASP A 27 -4.02 17.09 -13.26
C ASP A 27 -3.33 17.87 -14.38
N PHE A 28 -2.01 18.09 -14.25
CA PHE A 28 -1.23 18.77 -15.28
C PHE A 28 -1.15 17.97 -16.58
N ALA A 29 -0.97 16.64 -16.48
CA ALA A 29 -0.98 15.76 -17.64
C ALA A 29 -2.35 15.79 -18.36
N HIS A 30 -3.44 15.78 -17.60
CA HIS A 30 -4.79 15.88 -18.16
C HIS A 30 -5.04 17.22 -18.87
N GLN A 31 -4.61 18.34 -18.27
CA GLN A 31 -4.81 19.67 -18.85
C GLN A 31 -3.90 19.94 -20.06
N THR A 32 -2.74 19.29 -20.13
CA THR A 32 -1.83 19.35 -21.28
C THR A 32 -2.11 18.25 -22.32
N ASP A 33 -3.16 17.43 -22.11
CA ASP A 33 -3.57 16.33 -22.97
C ASP A 33 -2.39 15.41 -23.35
N VAL A 34 -1.65 15.00 -22.31
CA VAL A 34 -0.64 13.95 -22.38
C VAL A 34 -0.91 12.90 -21.31
N SER A 35 -0.44 11.68 -21.53
CA SER A 35 -0.55 10.67 -20.48
C SER A 35 0.32 11.04 -19.28
N ARG A 36 -0.10 10.64 -18.07
CA ARG A 36 0.68 10.84 -16.84
C ARG A 36 2.09 10.23 -16.95
N GLU A 37 2.21 9.09 -17.64
CA GLU A 37 3.51 8.43 -17.85
C GLU A 37 4.39 9.23 -18.82
N SER A 38 3.80 9.79 -19.88
CA SER A 38 4.51 10.68 -20.82
C SER A 38 5.03 11.93 -20.11
N LEU A 39 4.21 12.56 -19.25
CA LEU A 39 4.66 13.68 -18.44
C LEU A 39 5.81 13.28 -17.50
N ARG A 40 5.70 12.13 -16.83
CA ARG A 40 6.75 11.61 -15.94
C ARG A 40 8.07 11.39 -16.68
N LEU A 41 8.03 10.86 -17.90
CA LEU A 41 9.23 10.62 -18.71
C LEU A 41 9.88 11.92 -19.19
N ASN A 42 9.07 12.94 -19.49
CA ASN A 42 9.53 14.29 -19.80
C ASN A 42 10.20 14.96 -18.60
N GLU A 43 9.59 14.86 -17.41
CA GLU A 43 10.12 15.43 -16.16
C GLU A 43 11.46 14.79 -15.74
N ILE A 44 11.72 13.54 -16.13
CA ILE A 44 12.98 12.83 -15.85
C ILE A 44 13.96 12.94 -17.06
N GLY A 45 13.62 13.69 -18.10
CA GLY A 45 14.48 13.89 -19.28
C GLY A 45 14.65 12.66 -20.18
N ARG A 46 13.86 11.59 -19.97
CA ARG A 46 13.90 10.35 -20.76
C ARG A 46 13.28 10.52 -22.14
N THR A 47 12.28 11.39 -22.25
CA THR A 47 11.65 11.79 -23.52
C THR A 47 11.78 13.29 -23.72
N GLY A 48 11.83 13.72 -24.99
CA GLY A 48 11.85 15.14 -25.32
C GLY A 48 10.48 15.77 -25.13
N ILE A 49 10.47 17.03 -24.67
CA ILE A 49 9.26 17.82 -24.52
C ILE A 49 8.85 18.35 -25.90
N SER A 50 7.61 18.11 -26.33
CA SER A 50 7.10 18.62 -27.62
C SER A 50 6.74 20.10 -27.53
N ALA A 51 6.87 20.82 -28.66
CA ALA A 51 6.46 22.22 -28.74
C ALA A 51 4.94 22.40 -28.48
N GLU A 52 4.12 21.44 -28.92
CA GLU A 52 2.68 21.43 -28.65
C GLU A 52 2.35 21.33 -27.16
N PHE A 53 3.10 20.50 -26.43
CA PHE A 53 2.97 20.38 -24.97
C PHE A 53 3.35 21.69 -24.28
N LEU A 54 4.45 22.34 -24.70
CA LEU A 54 4.87 23.63 -24.15
C LEU A 54 3.84 24.74 -24.43
N GLY A 55 3.22 24.73 -25.62
CA GLY A 55 2.13 25.65 -25.95
C GLY A 55 0.93 25.50 -25.03
N ARG A 56 0.52 24.26 -24.72
CA ARG A 56 -0.55 23.98 -23.76
C ARG A 56 -0.13 24.34 -22.32
N ALA A 57 1.11 24.04 -21.93
CA ALA A 57 1.63 24.41 -20.62
C ALA A 57 1.69 25.93 -20.41
N ALA A 58 2.03 26.70 -21.45
CA ALA A 58 2.03 28.17 -21.40
C ALA A 58 0.63 28.74 -21.09
N GLN A 59 -0.43 28.15 -21.66
CA GLN A 59 -1.81 28.54 -21.37
C GLN A 59 -2.20 28.30 -19.90
N LEU A 60 -1.54 27.34 -19.24
CA LEU A 60 -1.70 27.05 -17.82
C LEU A 60 -0.84 27.95 -16.91
N GLY A 61 -0.07 28.87 -17.50
CA GLY A 61 0.79 29.83 -16.79
C GLY A 61 2.22 29.35 -16.56
N VAL A 62 2.65 28.27 -17.21
CA VAL A 62 4.05 27.81 -17.15
C VAL A 62 4.95 28.76 -17.94
N ASP A 63 6.04 29.19 -17.32
CA ASP A 63 7.06 29.97 -17.99
C ASP A 63 7.90 29.06 -18.92
N VAL A 64 7.49 28.95 -20.19
CA VAL A 64 8.18 28.14 -21.20
C VAL A 64 9.59 28.65 -21.46
N GLN A 65 9.83 29.97 -21.36
CA GLN A 65 11.17 30.53 -21.50
C GLN A 65 12.08 30.01 -20.40
N TYR A 66 11.60 29.98 -19.16
CA TYR A 66 12.33 29.39 -18.04
C TYR A 66 12.62 27.91 -18.27
N VAL A 67 11.62 27.13 -18.69
CA VAL A 67 11.79 25.68 -18.94
C VAL A 67 12.89 25.41 -19.97
N ILE A 68 12.92 26.15 -21.09
CA ILE A 68 13.88 25.94 -22.18
C ILE A 68 15.24 26.56 -21.86
N THR A 69 15.27 27.80 -21.36
CA THR A 69 16.51 28.61 -21.29
C THR A 69 17.10 28.72 -19.90
N GLY A 70 16.34 28.40 -18.84
CA GLY A 70 16.74 28.59 -17.45
C GLY A 70 16.63 30.04 -16.95
N ILE A 71 16.22 30.97 -17.83
CA ILE A 71 16.03 32.37 -17.49
C ILE A 71 14.54 32.65 -17.35
N ARG A 72 14.12 33.15 -16.18
CA ARG A 72 12.72 33.52 -15.94
C ARG A 72 12.33 34.72 -16.78
N SER A 73 11.19 34.64 -17.44
CA SER A 73 10.58 35.77 -18.13
C SER A 73 10.18 36.84 -17.11
N LYS A 74 10.41 38.12 -17.44
CA LYS A 74 9.85 39.24 -16.68
C LYS A 74 8.42 39.43 -17.16
N SER A 75 7.46 39.27 -16.26
CA SER A 75 6.03 39.35 -16.57
C SER A 75 5.65 40.75 -17.03
N THR A 76 5.32 40.89 -18.31
CA THR A 76 4.48 42.00 -18.80
C THR A 76 3.04 41.65 -18.44
N GLU A 77 2.67 41.90 -17.19
CA GLU A 77 1.28 41.89 -16.76
C GLU A 77 0.60 43.13 -17.34
N GLU A 78 -0.02 43.03 -18.52
CA GLU A 78 -1.17 43.85 -18.91
C GLU A 78 -1.67 43.44 -20.31
N THR A 79 -3.00 43.39 -20.45
CA THR A 79 -3.81 42.93 -21.60
C THR A 79 -3.95 41.40 -21.66
N LEU A 80 -5.12 40.81 -21.42
CA LEU A 80 -6.34 41.00 -22.21
C LEU A 80 -7.62 40.72 -21.39
N ALA A 81 -8.56 41.66 -21.42
CA ALA A 81 -9.97 41.46 -21.04
C ALA A 81 -10.75 40.76 -22.20
N PRO A 82 -12.00 40.32 -21.98
CA PRO A 82 -12.51 39.00 -22.39
C PRO A 82 -13.09 38.95 -23.81
N SER A 83 -13.06 37.77 -24.43
CA SER A 83 -13.92 37.46 -25.58
C SER A 83 -14.76 36.22 -25.29
N ASN A 84 -16.07 36.43 -25.41
CA ASN A 84 -17.14 35.46 -25.22
C ASN A 84 -16.99 34.30 -26.21
N ASN A 85 -16.77 33.09 -25.71
CA ASN A 85 -17.08 31.85 -26.42
C ASN A 85 -17.80 30.92 -25.44
N SER A 86 -19.10 30.83 -25.60
CA SER A 86 -19.93 29.80 -24.97
C SER A 86 -19.54 28.43 -25.52
N SER A 87 -18.64 27.73 -24.83
CA SER A 87 -18.42 26.29 -25.02
C SER A 87 -19.10 25.52 -23.89
N VAL A 88 -20.11 24.75 -24.26
CA VAL A 88 -20.71 23.74 -23.37
C VAL A 88 -19.93 22.44 -23.57
N THR A 89 -19.11 22.08 -22.59
CA THR A 89 -18.51 20.74 -22.47
C THR A 89 -18.99 20.17 -21.15
N GLY A 90 -19.91 19.22 -21.21
CA GLY A 90 -20.55 18.60 -20.04
C GLY A 90 -20.14 17.15 -19.88
N ASP A 91 -19.56 16.83 -18.72
CA ASP A 91 -19.70 15.52 -18.10
C ASP A 91 -20.64 15.69 -16.90
N ASN A 92 -21.95 15.59 -17.17
CA ASN A 92 -23.01 15.06 -16.29
C ASN A 92 -24.40 15.53 -16.77
N ASN A 93 -25.37 14.63 -16.66
CA ASN A 93 -26.73 14.68 -17.18
C ASN A 93 -27.54 15.91 -16.70
N ASN A 94 -27.54 17.01 -17.46
CA ASN A 94 -28.51 18.09 -17.32
C ASN A 94 -28.79 18.71 -18.70
N VAL A 95 -30.01 18.57 -19.22
CA VAL A 95 -30.46 19.14 -20.50
C VAL A 95 -31.17 20.45 -20.20
N VAL A 96 -30.63 21.57 -20.68
CA VAL A 96 -31.23 22.90 -20.49
C VAL A 96 -31.76 23.41 -21.83
N TYR A 97 -33.07 23.66 -21.88
CA TYR A 97 -33.77 24.33 -22.97
C TYR A 97 -34.27 25.67 -22.43
N GLY A 98 -33.73 26.80 -22.92
CA GLY A 98 -34.22 28.14 -22.62
C GLY A 98 -33.29 29.03 -21.79
N ASN A 99 -33.40 30.33 -22.06
CA ASN A 99 -32.54 31.42 -21.57
C ASN A 99 -32.78 31.74 -20.08
N GLY A 100 -32.16 30.99 -19.17
CA GLY A 100 -32.21 31.24 -17.72
C GLY A 100 -30.85 31.01 -17.05
N THR A 101 -30.46 31.93 -16.16
CA THR A 101 -29.18 31.90 -15.43
C THR A 101 -29.04 30.66 -14.56
N ILE A 102 -28.02 29.83 -14.82
CA ILE A 102 -27.71 28.61 -14.06
C ILE A 102 -26.70 28.96 -12.96
N ASN A 103 -27.13 28.98 -11.71
CA ASN A 103 -26.22 29.02 -10.56
C ASN A 103 -25.63 27.62 -10.35
N ASN A 104 -24.44 27.35 -10.89
CA ASN A 104 -23.72 26.10 -10.66
C ASN A 104 -23.13 26.08 -9.25
N ILE A 105 -23.93 25.65 -8.26
CA ILE A 105 -23.50 25.55 -6.87
C ILE A 105 -22.50 24.38 -6.75
N LYS A 106 -21.21 24.69 -6.85
CA LYS A 106 -20.11 23.75 -6.60
C LYS A 106 -20.06 23.44 -5.11
N THR A 107 -20.85 22.46 -4.70
CA THR A 107 -20.92 22.08 -3.28
C THR A 107 -19.70 21.19 -2.99
N GLU A 108 -18.67 21.76 -2.36
CA GLU A 108 -17.56 20.97 -1.83
C GLU A 108 -18.11 20.00 -0.78
N LYS A 109 -17.86 18.70 -0.95
CA LYS A 109 -18.31 17.68 0.01
C LYS A 109 -17.52 17.85 1.31
N LEU A 110 -18.01 18.70 2.21
CA LEU A 110 -17.48 18.85 3.55
C LEU A 110 -17.80 17.58 4.35
N VAL A 111 -16.92 16.58 4.28
CA VAL A 111 -17.01 15.40 5.14
C VAL A 111 -16.52 15.79 6.53
N THR A 112 -17.44 16.17 7.40
CA THR A 112 -17.17 16.29 8.83
C THR A 112 -16.93 14.89 9.40
N LYS A 113 -15.67 14.46 9.45
CA LYS A 113 -15.28 13.27 10.20
C LYS A 113 -15.46 13.60 11.68
N THR A 114 -16.59 13.22 12.25
CA THR A 114 -16.74 13.11 13.70
C THR A 114 -15.74 12.06 14.19
N LYS A 115 -14.53 12.52 14.53
CA LYS A 115 -13.60 11.74 15.32
C LYS A 115 -14.24 11.59 16.69
N ALA A 116 -14.93 10.48 16.93
CA ALA A 116 -15.30 10.10 18.28
C ALA A 116 -14.00 10.09 19.08
N ALA A 117 -13.86 11.06 19.99
CA ALA A 117 -12.79 11.07 20.97
C ALA A 117 -13.06 9.88 21.89
N VAL A 118 -12.50 8.73 21.53
CA VAL A 118 -12.54 7.56 22.40
C VAL A 118 -11.46 7.83 23.44
N GLU A 119 -11.86 8.36 24.58
CA GLU A 119 -11.03 8.24 25.77
C GLU A 119 -10.74 6.75 25.96
N PRO A 120 -9.47 6.31 26.01
CA PRO A 120 -9.09 4.94 26.34
C PRO A 120 -9.46 4.66 27.80
N ASN A 121 -10.76 4.66 28.08
CA ASN A 121 -11.30 4.21 29.35
C ASN A 121 -10.90 2.75 29.51
N LYS A 122 -10.69 2.34 30.75
CA LYS A 122 -10.19 1.03 31.23
C LYS A 122 -10.90 -0.21 30.65
N THR A 123 -11.89 -0.04 29.77
CA THR A 123 -12.74 -1.07 29.16
C THR A 123 -12.23 -1.56 27.80
N HIS A 124 -11.40 -0.78 27.09
CA HIS A 124 -10.94 -1.11 25.72
C HIS A 124 -9.45 -1.43 25.65
N ILE A 125 -9.02 -2.08 24.57
CA ILE A 125 -7.61 -2.45 24.36
C ILE A 125 -6.68 -1.24 24.49
N ASN A 126 -5.52 -1.46 25.12
CA ASN A 126 -4.49 -0.44 25.26
C ASN A 126 -3.70 -0.26 23.94
N GLU A 127 -2.88 0.79 23.88
CA GLU A 127 -2.07 1.11 22.68
C GLU A 127 -1.05 0.01 22.32
N LYS A 128 -0.55 -0.74 23.31
CA LYS A 128 0.37 -1.86 23.07
C LYS A 128 -0.35 -3.04 22.40
N MET A 129 -1.54 -3.39 22.89
CA MET A 129 -2.44 -4.38 22.32
C MET A 129 -2.93 -3.96 20.92
N ALA A 130 -3.21 -2.68 20.72
CA ALA A 130 -3.54 -2.14 19.41
C ALA A 130 -2.39 -2.34 18.41
N ARG A 131 -1.14 -2.09 18.84
CA ARG A 131 0.05 -2.28 18.01
C ARG A 131 0.29 -3.74 17.64
N THR A 132 0.14 -4.67 18.58
CA THR A 132 0.29 -6.10 18.28
C THR A 132 -0.75 -6.57 17.25
N LEU A 133 -2.00 -6.11 17.33
CA LEU A 133 -3.00 -6.39 16.30
C LEU A 133 -2.61 -5.79 14.96
N HIS A 134 -2.04 -4.58 14.94
CA HIS A 134 -1.56 -3.94 13.73
C HIS A 134 -0.45 -4.77 13.06
N ASP A 135 0.58 -5.16 13.82
CA ASP A 135 1.70 -5.96 13.32
C ASP A 135 1.21 -7.29 12.71
N LEU A 136 0.21 -7.93 13.34
CA LEU A 136 -0.40 -9.15 12.83
C LEU A 136 -1.19 -8.91 11.54
N VAL A 137 -1.90 -7.78 11.42
CA VAL A 137 -2.60 -7.40 10.19
C VAL A 137 -1.60 -7.12 9.07
N ASP A 138 -0.50 -6.43 9.37
CA ASP A 138 0.57 -6.15 8.42
C ASP A 138 1.18 -7.46 7.89
N GLU A 139 1.49 -8.42 8.78
CA GLU A 139 1.97 -9.74 8.37
C GLU A 139 0.95 -10.47 7.47
N ILE A 140 -0.35 -10.41 7.78
CA ILE A 140 -1.39 -11.02 6.95
C ILE A 140 -1.41 -10.41 5.56
N VAL A 141 -1.38 -9.08 5.45
CA VAL A 141 -1.45 -8.41 4.14
C VAL A 141 -0.22 -8.74 3.30
N ILE A 142 0.97 -8.73 3.90
CA ILE A 142 2.22 -9.12 3.22
C ILE A 142 2.14 -10.57 2.73
N LEU A 143 1.64 -11.50 3.56
CA LEU A 143 1.47 -12.90 3.17
C LEU A 143 0.40 -13.09 2.09
N GLU A 144 -0.73 -12.39 2.19
CA GLU A 144 -1.79 -12.41 1.19
C GLU A 144 -1.26 -11.94 -0.17
N GLN A 145 -0.51 -10.83 -0.21
CA GLN A 145 0.14 -10.31 -1.43
C GLN A 145 1.09 -11.32 -2.06
N LYS A 146 1.91 -12.00 -1.25
CA LYS A 146 2.83 -13.04 -1.75
C LYS A 146 2.10 -14.28 -2.27
N LEU A 147 0.99 -14.67 -1.65
CA LEU A 147 0.38 -15.99 -1.86
C LEU A 147 -0.83 -16.00 -2.81
N LYS A 148 -1.69 -14.98 -2.76
CA LYS A 148 -2.98 -14.97 -3.44
C LYS A 148 -2.92 -14.08 -4.68
N GLN A 149 -3.68 -14.46 -5.71
CA GLN A 149 -3.83 -13.61 -6.91
C GLN A 149 -4.65 -12.35 -6.63
N LYS A 150 -5.67 -12.47 -5.75
CA LYS A 150 -6.49 -11.35 -5.28
C LYS A 150 -6.25 -11.17 -3.78
N PRO A 151 -5.17 -10.47 -3.38
CA PRO A 151 -4.82 -10.32 -1.98
C PRO A 151 -5.83 -9.42 -1.25
N LYS A 152 -6.00 -9.65 0.05
CA LYS A 152 -6.79 -8.73 0.88
C LYS A 152 -6.01 -7.46 1.20
N SER A 153 -6.69 -6.33 1.11
CA SER A 153 -6.18 -5.04 1.60
C SER A 153 -6.25 -4.94 3.12
N TYR A 154 -5.49 -4.00 3.70
CA TYR A 154 -5.57 -3.63 5.11
C TYR A 154 -7.02 -3.41 5.57
N GLN A 155 -7.78 -2.61 4.82
CA GLN A 155 -9.18 -2.33 5.13
C GLN A 155 -10.04 -3.59 5.15
N ALA A 156 -9.81 -4.53 4.22
CA ALA A 156 -10.55 -5.78 4.19
C ALA A 156 -10.23 -6.67 5.41
N VAL A 157 -8.96 -6.75 5.82
CA VAL A 157 -8.56 -7.49 7.02
C VAL A 157 -9.16 -6.86 8.27
N TRP A 158 -9.04 -5.54 8.44
CA TRP A 158 -9.66 -4.81 9.55
C TRP A 158 -11.17 -4.97 9.60
N SER A 159 -11.86 -4.87 8.45
CA SER A 159 -13.31 -5.10 8.37
C SER A 159 -13.69 -6.50 8.88
N THR A 160 -12.93 -7.53 8.50
CA THR A 160 -13.19 -8.89 8.97
C THR A 160 -12.93 -9.07 10.47
N LEU A 161 -11.87 -8.45 11.01
CA LEU A 161 -11.55 -8.49 12.44
C LEU A 161 -12.60 -7.75 13.26
N ASN A 162 -12.97 -6.54 12.85
CA ASN A 162 -13.98 -5.71 13.52
C ASN A 162 -15.32 -6.44 13.58
N ARG A 163 -15.72 -7.08 12.47
CA ARG A 163 -16.92 -7.94 12.43
C ARG A 163 -16.79 -9.16 13.35
N HIS A 164 -15.63 -9.81 13.40
CA HIS A 164 -15.39 -10.93 14.31
C HIS A 164 -15.52 -10.53 15.79
N CYS A 165 -15.07 -9.32 16.13
CA CYS A 165 -15.17 -8.77 17.49
C CYS A 165 -16.47 -8.01 17.74
N LYS A 166 -17.37 -7.92 16.74
CA LYS A 166 -18.64 -7.17 16.79
C LYS A 166 -18.48 -5.68 17.15
N VAL A 167 -17.41 -5.05 16.67
CA VAL A 167 -17.12 -3.63 16.87
C VAL A 167 -17.08 -2.87 15.53
N THR A 168 -17.21 -1.55 15.58
CA THR A 168 -17.08 -0.70 14.37
C THR A 168 -15.62 -0.44 14.01
N ALA A 169 -14.74 -0.29 15.00
CA ALA A 169 -13.31 -0.05 14.85
C ALA A 169 -12.49 -0.90 15.83
N TYR A 170 -11.28 -1.30 15.43
CA TYR A 170 -10.45 -2.18 16.26
C TYR A 170 -10.05 -1.54 17.60
N ARG A 171 -9.93 -0.21 17.67
CA ARG A 171 -9.66 0.52 18.93
C ARG A 171 -10.80 0.42 19.94
N LEU A 172 -11.99 0.03 19.50
CA LEU A 172 -13.16 -0.21 20.35
C LEU A 172 -13.27 -1.68 20.77
N ILE A 173 -12.27 -2.52 20.49
CA ILE A 173 -12.25 -3.90 20.97
C ILE A 173 -12.16 -3.88 22.51
N PRO A 174 -13.09 -4.55 23.22
CA PRO A 174 -13.01 -4.74 24.66
C PRO A 174 -11.77 -5.55 25.07
N ILE A 175 -11.20 -5.28 26.25
CA ILE A 175 -9.97 -5.96 26.73
C ILE A 175 -10.15 -7.48 26.82
N ASP A 176 -11.31 -7.94 27.28
CA ASP A 176 -11.67 -9.37 27.39
C ASP A 176 -11.76 -10.09 26.04
N MET A 177 -11.93 -9.33 24.95
CA MET A 177 -11.95 -9.86 23.60
C MET A 177 -10.58 -9.84 22.90
N TYR A 178 -9.56 -9.21 23.50
CA TYR A 178 -8.23 -9.08 22.91
C TYR A 178 -7.63 -10.44 22.54
N ASP A 179 -7.63 -11.40 23.46
CA ASP A 179 -7.03 -12.72 23.22
C ASP A 179 -7.72 -13.46 22.06
N LYS A 180 -9.04 -13.29 21.93
CA LYS A 180 -9.82 -13.86 20.83
C LYS A 180 -9.48 -13.19 19.50
N ALA A 181 -9.30 -11.87 19.50
CA ALA A 181 -8.90 -11.09 18.34
C ALA A 181 -7.48 -11.47 17.87
N GLU A 182 -6.52 -11.51 18.79
CA GLU A 182 -5.14 -11.90 18.52
C GLU A 182 -5.08 -13.34 17.98
N LEU A 183 -5.76 -14.28 18.64
CA LEU A 183 -5.83 -15.67 18.22
C LEU A 183 -6.43 -15.82 16.81
N TYR A 184 -7.46 -15.03 16.48
CA TYR A 184 -8.07 -15.04 15.16
C TYR A 184 -7.08 -14.66 14.05
N LEU A 185 -6.33 -13.57 14.25
CA LEU A 185 -5.31 -13.11 13.29
C LEU A 185 -4.16 -14.12 13.18
N ARG A 186 -3.66 -14.64 14.31
CA ARG A 186 -2.61 -15.68 14.32
C ARG A 186 -3.04 -16.94 13.58
N LYS A 187 -4.28 -17.40 13.77
CA LYS A 187 -4.84 -18.53 13.01
C LYS A 187 -4.89 -18.24 11.51
N TRP A 188 -5.13 -16.99 11.11
CA TRP A 188 -5.07 -16.59 9.70
C TRP A 188 -3.66 -16.68 9.13
N ILE A 189 -2.67 -16.12 9.83
CA ILE A 189 -1.25 -16.23 9.45
C ILE A 189 -0.85 -17.71 9.33
N GLY A 190 -1.28 -18.56 10.27
CA GLY A 190 -1.07 -20.00 10.22
C GLY A 190 -1.67 -20.65 8.96
N ARG A 191 -2.93 -20.33 8.63
CA ARG A 191 -3.59 -20.83 7.39
C ARG A 191 -2.85 -20.41 6.12
N LEU A 192 -2.33 -19.18 6.07
CA LEU A 192 -1.56 -18.68 4.93
C LEU A 192 -0.22 -19.40 4.80
N ASN A 193 0.53 -19.54 5.89
CA ASN A 193 1.82 -20.23 5.89
C ASN A 193 1.72 -21.74 5.64
N SER A 194 0.59 -22.35 5.99
CA SER A 194 0.32 -23.78 5.73
C SER A 194 -0.33 -24.04 4.36
N ALA A 195 -0.53 -23.01 3.53
CA ALA A 195 -1.06 -23.21 2.19
C ALA A 195 -0.08 -24.00 1.31
N LYS A 196 -0.57 -24.90 0.44
CA LYS A 196 0.28 -25.72 -0.45
C LYS A 196 1.21 -24.90 -1.34
N SER A 197 0.76 -23.69 -1.75
CA SER A 197 1.56 -22.79 -2.57
C SER A 197 2.61 -22.00 -1.78
N ALA A 198 2.59 -22.05 -0.44
CA ALA A 198 3.43 -21.19 0.39
C ALA A 198 4.92 -21.46 0.25
N PRO A 199 5.42 -22.71 0.28
CA PRO A 199 6.85 -22.99 0.09
C PRO A 199 7.34 -22.49 -1.27
N LYS A 200 6.57 -22.74 -2.33
CA LYS A 200 6.92 -22.34 -3.70
C LYS A 200 6.95 -20.82 -3.90
N LYS A 201 6.00 -20.08 -3.34
CA LYS A 201 5.85 -18.63 -3.56
C LYS A 201 6.67 -17.77 -2.61
N ILE A 202 6.80 -18.17 -1.35
CA ILE A 202 7.59 -17.45 -0.34
C ILE A 202 9.07 -17.87 -0.43
N GLY A 203 9.35 -19.09 -0.88
CA GLY A 203 10.70 -19.61 -1.05
C GLY A 203 11.43 -19.81 0.27
N ASN A 204 12.69 -19.41 0.33
CA ASN A 204 13.59 -19.66 1.46
C ASN A 204 13.12 -19.05 2.79
N GLU A 205 12.37 -17.94 2.75
CA GLU A 205 11.80 -17.32 3.96
C GLU A 205 10.85 -18.28 4.70
N TRP A 206 10.11 -19.12 3.96
CA TRP A 206 9.20 -20.10 4.54
C TRP A 206 9.97 -21.16 5.33
N ARG A 207 11.06 -21.70 4.74
CA ARG A 207 11.93 -22.67 5.40
C ARG A 207 12.61 -22.07 6.63
N LYS A 208 13.14 -20.84 6.52
CA LYS A 208 13.74 -20.12 7.66
C LYS A 208 12.76 -20.01 8.83
N LYS A 209 11.52 -19.57 8.59
CA LYS A 209 10.48 -19.50 9.64
C LYS A 209 10.22 -20.86 10.30
N LYS A 210 10.20 -21.94 9.51
CA LYS A 210 10.01 -23.31 10.01
C LYS A 210 11.19 -23.79 10.86
N TYR A 211 12.42 -23.58 10.38
CA TYR A 211 13.63 -23.90 11.15
C TYR A 211 13.69 -23.13 12.47
N SER A 212 13.47 -21.81 12.44
CA SER A 212 13.46 -20.99 13.66
C SER A 212 12.44 -21.50 14.66
N TYR A 213 11.23 -21.86 14.21
CA TYR A 213 10.23 -22.45 15.10
C TYR A 213 10.69 -23.79 15.68
N ILE A 214 11.14 -24.72 14.83
CA ILE A 214 11.56 -26.05 15.28
C ILE A 214 12.69 -25.93 16.29
N HIS A 215 13.77 -25.21 15.96
CA HIS A 215 14.91 -25.05 16.85
C HIS A 215 14.56 -24.36 18.16
N THR A 216 13.78 -23.27 18.12
CA THR A 216 13.39 -22.54 19.34
C THR A 216 12.60 -23.44 20.28
N ASN A 217 11.60 -24.17 19.76
CA ASN A 217 10.72 -24.98 20.59
C ASN A 217 11.39 -26.27 21.06
N VAL A 218 12.21 -26.91 20.22
CA VAL A 218 12.95 -28.12 20.60
C VAL A 218 13.92 -27.80 21.74
N LYS A 219 14.64 -26.68 21.65
CA LYS A 219 15.55 -26.20 22.70
C LYS A 219 14.82 -25.85 23.99
N GLN A 220 13.67 -25.18 23.89
CA GLN A 220 12.86 -24.84 25.06
C GLN A 220 12.30 -26.07 25.79
N MET A 221 12.04 -27.16 25.08
CA MET A 221 11.48 -28.40 25.64
C MET A 221 12.54 -29.44 26.01
N GLY A 222 13.80 -29.27 25.59
CA GLY A 222 14.86 -30.25 25.79
C GLY A 222 14.64 -31.58 25.04
N ILE A 223 13.97 -31.53 23.88
CA ILE A 223 13.57 -32.74 23.11
C ILE A 223 14.45 -32.96 21.86
N GLU A 224 15.68 -32.46 21.86
CA GLU A 224 16.65 -32.64 20.77
C GLU A 224 16.88 -34.12 20.40
N PRO A 225 17.03 -35.06 21.36
CA PRO A 225 17.23 -36.46 21.03
C PRO A 225 16.02 -37.05 20.29
N LEU A 226 14.82 -36.64 20.68
CA LEU A 226 13.57 -37.07 20.06
C LEU A 226 13.43 -36.53 18.63
N LEU A 227 13.86 -35.29 18.37
CA LEU A 227 13.91 -34.77 17.00
C LEU A 227 14.88 -35.58 16.14
N ARG A 228 16.10 -35.85 16.62
CA ARG A 228 17.10 -36.62 15.88
C ARG A 228 16.61 -38.03 15.54
N ALA A 229 16.09 -38.74 16.53
CA ALA A 229 15.50 -40.07 16.33
C ALA A 229 14.37 -40.03 15.27
N HIS A 230 13.51 -39.01 15.32
CA HIS A 230 12.43 -38.87 14.34
C HIS A 230 12.94 -38.62 12.90
N LEU A 231 14.01 -37.83 12.74
CA LEU A 231 14.61 -37.56 11.43
C LEU A 231 15.27 -38.81 10.82
N GLU A 232 15.99 -39.56 11.65
CA GLU A 232 16.63 -40.81 11.23
C GLU A 232 15.60 -41.90 10.91
N GLU A 233 14.63 -42.14 11.81
CA GLU A 233 13.64 -43.21 11.65
C GLU A 233 12.70 -42.97 10.46
N ARG A 234 12.22 -41.73 10.26
CA ARG A 234 11.19 -41.44 9.25
C ARG A 234 11.73 -41.04 7.90
N TYR A 235 12.91 -40.43 7.87
CA TYR A 235 13.46 -39.82 6.66
C TYR A 235 14.89 -40.26 6.36
N ALA A 236 15.56 -40.98 7.26
CA ALA A 236 16.95 -41.38 7.14
C ALA A 236 17.91 -40.20 6.88
N VAL A 237 17.62 -39.03 7.46
CA VAL A 237 18.45 -37.82 7.34
C VAL A 237 19.03 -37.39 8.68
N GLY A 238 20.23 -36.81 8.65
CA GLY A 238 20.89 -36.27 9.85
C GLY A 238 20.49 -34.84 10.20
N SER A 239 19.94 -34.09 9.24
CA SER A 239 19.67 -32.65 9.39
C SER A 239 18.34 -32.22 8.78
N LEU A 240 17.74 -31.17 9.35
CA LEU A 240 16.55 -30.49 8.80
C LEU A 240 16.79 -29.89 7.41
N THR A 241 18.06 -29.59 7.07
CA THR A 241 18.43 -28.99 5.78
C THR A 241 18.23 -29.94 4.60
N GLU A 242 18.26 -31.24 4.85
CA GLU A 242 18.14 -32.29 3.83
C GLU A 242 16.67 -32.62 3.49
N LEU A 243 15.72 -32.10 4.27
CA LEU A 243 14.30 -32.39 4.07
C LEU A 243 13.72 -31.67 2.85
N SER A 244 12.77 -32.29 2.15
CA SER A 244 11.92 -31.56 1.20
C SER A 244 10.94 -30.63 1.93
N ASP A 245 10.31 -29.68 1.22
CA ASP A 245 9.37 -28.73 1.85
C ASP A 245 8.18 -29.44 2.52
N ASP A 246 7.66 -30.51 1.91
CA ASP A 246 6.57 -31.32 2.48
C ASP A 246 7.02 -32.06 3.76
N GLN A 247 8.23 -32.64 3.73
CA GLN A 247 8.78 -33.32 4.91
C GLN A 247 9.06 -32.33 6.04
N LEU A 248 9.57 -31.14 5.72
CA LEU A 248 9.79 -30.08 6.70
C LEU A 248 8.47 -29.62 7.33
N ASP A 249 7.38 -29.51 6.57
CA ASP A 249 6.06 -29.18 7.14
C ASP A 249 5.54 -30.28 8.06
N LYS A 250 5.77 -31.56 7.73
CA LYS A 250 5.42 -32.70 8.60
C LYS A 250 6.18 -32.68 9.92
N VAL A 251 7.50 -32.48 9.88
CA VAL A 251 8.32 -32.35 11.09
C VAL A 251 7.87 -31.15 11.93
N TYR A 252 7.61 -30.00 11.29
CA TYR A 252 7.07 -28.83 11.98
C TYR A 252 5.76 -29.14 12.71
N ARG A 253 4.82 -29.85 12.06
CA ARG A 253 3.53 -30.23 12.68
C ARG A 253 3.71 -31.21 13.83
N TYR A 254 4.65 -32.15 13.70
CA TYR A 254 5.00 -33.08 14.76
C TYR A 254 5.47 -32.33 16.02
N ILE A 255 6.43 -31.43 15.88
CA ILE A 255 6.94 -30.60 17.00
C ILE A 255 5.85 -29.70 17.57
N ALA A 256 5.02 -29.08 16.72
CA ALA A 256 3.89 -28.27 17.18
C ALA A 256 2.86 -29.09 17.97
N SER A 257 2.63 -30.35 17.60
CA SER A 257 1.76 -31.26 18.35
C SER A 257 2.37 -31.60 19.72
N LYS A 258 3.67 -31.94 19.77
CA LYS A 258 4.38 -32.21 21.02
C LYS A 258 4.34 -31.02 21.97
N LYS A 259 4.60 -29.80 21.48
CA LYS A 259 4.44 -28.56 22.26
C LYS A 259 3.09 -28.47 22.97
N ARG A 260 2.02 -28.71 22.22
CA ARG A 260 0.65 -28.63 22.74
C ARG A 260 0.38 -29.71 23.79
N THR A 261 0.95 -30.90 23.65
CA THR A 261 0.83 -31.97 24.66
C THR A 261 1.58 -31.60 25.93
N LEU A 262 2.82 -31.10 25.83
CA LEU A 262 3.62 -30.71 26.99
C LEU A 262 3.02 -29.52 27.73
N ASN A 263 2.48 -28.52 27.03
CA ASN A 263 1.85 -27.35 27.66
C ASN A 263 0.47 -27.64 28.29
N LYS A 264 -0.10 -28.82 28.06
CA LYS A 264 -1.37 -29.24 28.67
C LYS A 264 -1.16 -30.04 29.96
N VAL A 265 0.07 -30.47 30.23
CA VAL A 265 0.51 -31.10 31.47
C VAL A 265 0.99 -30.01 32.41
#